data_AF-A0A7W9EJC8-F1
#
_entry.id   AF-A0A7W9EJC8-F1
#
_cell.length_a   1.000
_cell.length_b   1.000
_cell.length_c   1.000
_cell.angle_alpha   90.00
_cell.angle_beta   90.00
_cell.angle_gamma   90.00
#
_symmetry.space_group_name_H-M   'P 1'
#
loop_
_entity.id
_entity.type
_entity.pdbx_description
1 polymer ?
#
loop_
_entity_poly.entity_id
_entity_poly.type
_entity_poly.pdbx_seq_one_letter_code
_entity_poly.pdbx_strand_id
1 'polypeptide(L)'
;MLWSVMIGLSAMATGSAAQEETASQAMAERYQAEFADCVVRRKNYAAPVATFLRAIPDTPGWGEAGLKAADLSCLNAAAKRTESKITMKMQPSSFRDAIYPALYRQQFARAPQTARIGALPPLDIASEFDGDIASLPAEYRPRRALGDCVARTNPTEAHKMLLAGPGSKSETAAVESLKPSIAGCLPAGTSIRMNRPALRAHLGEAMYKLSRAASSAG
;
A
#
# COMPACT_ATOMS: atom_id res chain seq x y z
N MET A 1 24.58 -56.95 21.83
CA MET A 1 23.99 -57.00 20.47
C MET A 1 22.64 -56.29 20.51
N LEU A 2 22.53 -55.22 19.71
CA LEU A 2 21.31 -54.61 19.15
C LEU A 2 20.28 -54.02 20.13
N TRP A 3 20.37 -52.71 20.38
CA TRP A 3 19.22 -51.91 20.78
C TRP A 3 18.73 -51.12 19.55
N SER A 4 17.57 -51.51 19.03
CA SER A 4 16.90 -50.85 17.90
C SER A 4 16.31 -49.52 18.36
N VAL A 5 16.81 -48.41 17.81
CA VAL A 5 16.17 -47.09 17.95
C VAL A 5 15.16 -46.96 16.80
N MET A 6 13.87 -47.06 17.12
CA MET A 6 12.80 -46.65 16.20
C MET A 6 12.70 -45.12 16.22
N ILE A 7 13.17 -44.48 15.14
CA ILE A 7 12.91 -43.07 14.87
C ILE A 7 11.50 -42.99 14.27
N GLY A 8 10.52 -42.70 15.12
CA GLY A 8 9.18 -42.34 14.69
C GLY A 8 9.20 -40.97 14.01
N LEU A 9 8.87 -40.94 12.71
CA LEU A 9 8.59 -39.72 11.97
C LEU A 9 7.28 -39.11 12.50
N SER A 10 7.38 -38.08 13.34
CA SER A 10 6.23 -37.20 13.65
C SER A 10 6.09 -36.17 12.52
N ALA A 11 5.09 -36.35 11.66
CA ALA A 11 4.71 -35.36 10.67
C ALA A 11 4.08 -34.14 11.36
N MET A 12 4.72 -32.97 11.24
CA MET A 12 4.18 -31.71 11.77
C MET A 12 3.03 -31.21 10.89
N ALA A 13 1.82 -31.18 11.44
CA ALA A 13 0.63 -30.56 10.85
C ALA A 13 0.58 -29.04 11.09
N THR A 14 1.63 -28.30 10.69
CA THR A 14 1.74 -26.85 10.91
C THR A 14 1.19 -25.98 9.77
N GLY A 15 0.59 -26.57 8.74
CA GLY A 15 0.13 -25.84 7.55
C GLY A 15 -1.16 -25.03 7.70
N SER A 16 -2.14 -25.52 8.48
CA SER A 16 -3.51 -25.00 8.42
C SER A 16 -3.69 -23.60 9.01
N ALA A 17 -3.14 -23.34 10.20
CA ALA A 17 -3.37 -22.07 10.90
C ALA A 17 -2.67 -20.87 10.21
N ALA A 18 -1.45 -21.07 9.73
CA ALA A 18 -0.71 -20.02 9.00
C ALA A 18 -1.33 -19.74 7.62
N GLN A 19 -1.87 -20.76 6.95
CA GLN A 19 -2.61 -20.58 5.70
C GLN A 19 -3.94 -19.86 5.91
N GLU A 20 -4.64 -20.15 7.00
CA GLU A 20 -5.91 -19.49 7.35
C GLU A 20 -5.69 -18.02 7.75
N GLU A 21 -4.63 -17.72 8.51
CA GLU A 21 -4.26 -16.35 8.86
C GLU A 21 -3.88 -15.52 7.62
N THR A 22 -3.07 -16.08 6.72
CA THR A 22 -2.68 -15.39 5.48
C THR A 22 -3.85 -15.19 4.51
N ALA A 23 -4.78 -16.14 4.43
CA ALA A 23 -6.02 -15.98 3.67
C ALA A 23 -6.91 -14.87 4.27
N SER A 24 -7.02 -14.82 5.60
CA SER A 24 -7.76 -13.78 6.32
C SER A 24 -7.16 -12.38 6.09
N GLN A 25 -5.83 -12.25 6.16
CA GLN A 25 -5.12 -11.00 5.85
C GLN A 25 -5.37 -10.56 4.40
N ALA A 26 -5.27 -11.47 3.43
CA ALA A 26 -5.55 -11.16 2.04
C ALA A 26 -7.01 -10.71 1.80
N MET A 27 -7.98 -11.28 2.52
CA MET A 27 -9.36 -10.81 2.46
C MET A 27 -9.53 -9.41 3.06
N ALA A 28 -8.89 -9.13 4.20
CA ALA A 28 -8.93 -7.80 4.80
C ALA A 28 -8.30 -6.73 3.88
N GLU A 29 -7.19 -7.06 3.22
CA GLU A 29 -6.56 -6.17 2.23
C GLU A 29 -7.45 -5.93 1.01
N ARG A 30 -8.13 -6.97 0.50
CA ARG A 30 -9.10 -6.83 -0.61
C ARG A 30 -10.26 -5.94 -0.20
N TYR A 31 -10.81 -6.14 1.00
CA TYR A 31 -11.87 -5.31 1.55
C TYR A 31 -11.46 -3.84 1.61
N GLN A 32 -10.26 -3.55 2.14
CA GLN A 32 -9.72 -2.19 2.21
C GLN A 32 -9.52 -1.58 0.82
N ALA A 33 -8.98 -2.35 -0.12
CA ALA A 33 -8.76 -1.89 -1.49
C ALA A 33 -10.08 -1.56 -2.20
N GLU A 34 -11.11 -2.40 -2.06
CA GLU A 34 -12.43 -2.15 -2.64
C GLU A 34 -13.15 -0.95 -2.02
N PHE A 35 -13.01 -0.79 -0.71
CA PHE A 35 -13.54 0.37 0.00
C PHE A 35 -12.89 1.65 -0.51
N ALA A 36 -11.56 1.70 -0.57
CA ALA A 36 -10.82 2.85 -1.11
C ALA A 36 -11.14 3.12 -2.59
N ASP A 37 -11.22 2.08 -3.43
CA ASP A 37 -11.60 2.20 -4.85
C ASP A 37 -13.00 2.82 -5.02
N CYS A 38 -13.94 2.47 -4.14
CA CYS A 38 -15.26 3.07 -4.14
C CYS A 38 -15.20 4.56 -3.76
N VAL A 39 -14.49 4.90 -2.67
CA VAL A 39 -14.39 6.27 -2.18
C VAL A 39 -13.78 7.20 -3.25
N VAL A 40 -12.64 6.82 -3.83
CA VAL A 40 -11.93 7.71 -4.77
C VAL A 40 -12.70 7.96 -6.07
N ARG A 41 -13.61 7.04 -6.44
CA ARG A 41 -14.51 7.21 -7.60
C ARG A 41 -15.63 8.22 -7.35
N ARG A 42 -15.93 8.57 -6.10
CA ARG A 42 -17.01 9.50 -5.76
C ARG A 42 -16.51 10.94 -5.79
N LYS A 43 -17.02 11.74 -6.75
CA LYS A 43 -16.60 13.13 -6.96
C LYS A 43 -16.75 14.01 -5.72
N ASN A 44 -17.81 13.83 -4.94
CA ASN A 44 -18.06 14.58 -3.71
C ASN A 44 -17.06 14.27 -2.58
N TYR A 45 -16.31 13.17 -2.67
CA TYR A 45 -15.25 12.82 -1.72
C TYR A 45 -13.85 13.24 -2.18
N ALA A 46 -13.69 13.79 -3.39
CA ALA A 46 -12.38 14.20 -3.89
C ALA A 46 -11.71 15.26 -3.01
N ALA A 47 -12.44 16.28 -2.56
CA ALA A 47 -11.91 17.32 -1.67
C ALA A 47 -11.61 16.79 -0.25
N PRO A 48 -12.54 16.08 0.44
CA PRO A 48 -12.23 15.44 1.73
C PRO A 48 -11.01 14.50 1.68
N VAL A 49 -10.90 13.69 0.63
CA VAL A 49 -9.73 12.81 0.41
C VAL A 49 -8.46 13.63 0.27
N ALA A 50 -8.46 14.68 -0.56
CA ALA A 50 -7.29 15.54 -0.73
C ALA A 50 -6.85 16.20 0.60
N THR A 51 -7.80 16.72 1.38
CA THR A 51 -7.54 17.27 2.72
C THR A 51 -6.93 16.22 3.65
N PHE A 52 -7.50 15.02 3.69
CA PHE A 52 -7.00 13.94 4.54
C PHE A 52 -5.57 13.50 4.16
N LEU A 53 -5.26 13.42 2.86
CA LEU A 53 -3.93 13.06 2.38
C LEU A 53 -2.87 14.13 2.65
N ARG A 54 -3.24 15.41 2.78
CA ARG A 54 -2.31 16.49 3.10
C ARG A 54 -2.17 16.77 4.61
N ALA A 55 -3.07 16.24 5.44
CA ALA A 55 -2.93 16.33 6.89
C ALA A 55 -1.74 15.49 7.40
N ILE A 56 -1.06 15.99 8.44
CA ILE A 56 0.04 15.29 9.12
C ILE A 56 -0.54 14.10 9.92
N PRO A 57 -0.09 12.85 9.68
CA PRO A 57 -0.56 11.69 10.43
C PRO A 57 -0.35 11.82 11.93
N ASP A 58 -1.25 11.20 12.71
CA ASP A 58 -1.21 11.12 14.17
C ASP A 58 -1.20 12.48 14.92
N THR A 59 -1.60 13.56 14.24
CA THR A 59 -1.80 14.89 14.83
C THR A 59 -3.28 15.19 15.11
N PRO A 60 -3.60 16.17 15.98
CA PRO A 60 -4.98 16.59 16.21
C PRO A 60 -5.72 16.93 14.91
N GLY A 61 -6.94 16.41 14.75
CA GLY A 61 -7.76 16.60 13.55
C GLY A 61 -7.50 15.61 12.41
N TRP A 62 -6.38 14.85 12.42
CA TRP A 62 -6.10 13.87 11.37
C TRP A 62 -7.15 12.75 11.28
N GLY A 63 -7.58 12.22 12.43
CA GLY A 63 -8.64 11.21 12.49
C GLY A 63 -9.98 11.73 11.96
N GLU A 64 -10.33 12.98 12.27
CA GLU A 64 -11.57 13.62 11.78
C GLU A 64 -11.53 13.83 10.26
N ALA A 65 -10.38 14.26 9.72
CA ALA A 65 -10.18 14.36 8.28
C ALA A 65 -10.34 12.99 7.60
N GLY A 66 -9.82 11.92 8.23
CA GLY A 66 -10.01 10.54 7.76
C GLY A 66 -11.47 10.11 7.74
N LEU A 67 -12.24 10.43 8.78
CA LEU A 67 -13.67 10.15 8.83
C LEU A 67 -14.47 10.93 7.77
N LYS A 68 -14.12 12.21 7.53
CA LYS A 68 -14.72 13.03 6.47
C LYS A 68 -14.41 12.50 5.07
N ALA A 69 -13.24 11.88 4.89
CA ALA A 69 -12.86 11.24 3.63
C ALA A 69 -13.52 9.87 3.41
N ALA A 70 -14.06 9.24 4.46
CA ALA A 70 -14.69 7.93 4.39
C ALA A 70 -16.17 7.99 3.99
N ASP A 71 -16.63 7.03 3.19
CA ASP A 71 -18.03 6.87 2.81
C ASP A 71 -18.58 5.53 3.33
N LEU A 72 -19.50 5.57 4.31
CA LEU A 72 -20.11 4.37 4.88
C LEU A 72 -20.88 3.52 3.86
N SER A 73 -21.42 4.13 2.81
CA SER A 73 -22.06 3.37 1.73
C SER A 73 -21.05 2.60 0.89
N CYS A 74 -19.83 3.12 0.74
CA CYS A 74 -18.72 2.37 0.14
C CYS A 74 -18.24 1.24 1.05
N LEU A 75 -18.20 1.47 2.35
CA LEU A 75 -17.85 0.45 3.35
C LEU A 75 -18.82 -0.74 3.30
N ASN A 76 -20.13 -0.45 3.28
CA ASN A 76 -21.18 -1.47 3.16
C ASN A 76 -21.12 -2.21 1.82
N ALA A 77 -20.83 -1.51 0.71
CA ALA A 77 -20.69 -2.13 -0.59
C ALA A 77 -19.47 -3.07 -0.66
N ALA A 78 -18.34 -2.68 -0.06
CA ALA A 78 -17.15 -3.52 0.03
C ALA A 78 -17.39 -4.77 0.89
N ALA A 79 -18.10 -4.64 2.01
CA ALA A 79 -18.50 -5.77 2.84
C ALA A 79 -19.33 -6.80 2.07
N LYS A 80 -20.31 -6.32 1.31
CA LYS A 80 -21.14 -7.19 0.47
C LYS A 80 -20.34 -7.90 -0.62
N ARG A 81 -19.44 -7.20 -1.31
CA ARG A 81 -18.67 -7.76 -2.44
C ARG A 81 -17.60 -8.76 -2.04
N THR A 82 -17.00 -8.56 -0.87
CA THR A 82 -15.95 -9.45 -0.35
C THR A 82 -16.51 -10.54 0.57
N GLU A 83 -17.84 -10.61 0.75
CA GLU A 83 -18.52 -11.49 1.70
C GLU A 83 -17.95 -11.39 3.13
N SER A 84 -17.39 -10.23 3.46
CA SER A 84 -16.66 -10.03 4.72
C SER A 84 -17.63 -9.91 5.88
N LYS A 85 -17.50 -10.82 6.85
CA LYS A 85 -18.15 -10.75 8.17
C LYS A 85 -17.29 -10.01 9.20
N ILE A 86 -16.15 -9.45 8.79
CA ILE A 86 -15.18 -8.83 9.69
C ILE A 86 -15.71 -7.48 10.15
N THR A 87 -15.86 -7.30 11.46
CA THR A 87 -16.06 -5.99 12.08
C THR A 87 -14.73 -5.24 12.03
N MET A 88 -14.47 -4.52 10.94
CA MET A 88 -13.26 -3.73 10.81
C MET A 88 -13.36 -2.45 11.63
N LYS A 89 -12.41 -2.28 12.56
CA LYS A 89 -12.05 -0.93 13.05
C LYS A 89 -11.24 -0.27 11.94
N MET A 90 -11.86 0.63 11.20
CA MET A 90 -11.17 1.40 10.18
C MET A 90 -10.16 2.33 10.86
N GLN A 91 -8.88 1.94 10.82
CA GLN A 91 -7.79 2.80 11.27
C GLN A 91 -7.52 3.84 10.18
N PRO A 92 -7.42 5.14 10.52
CA PRO A 92 -7.14 6.18 9.53
C PRO A 92 -5.84 5.91 8.74
N SER A 93 -4.81 5.35 9.38
CA SER A 93 -3.56 4.95 8.72
C SER A 93 -3.79 3.93 7.61
N SER A 94 -4.45 2.81 7.92
CA SER A 94 -4.75 1.77 6.93
C SER A 94 -5.66 2.27 5.81
N PHE A 95 -6.60 3.17 6.12
CA PHE A 95 -7.44 3.79 5.10
C PHE A 95 -6.63 4.70 4.17
N ARG A 96 -5.75 5.54 4.73
CA ARG A 96 -4.82 6.38 3.95
C ARG A 96 -3.91 5.55 3.04
N ASP A 97 -3.35 4.46 3.58
CA ASP A 97 -2.51 3.52 2.85
C ASP A 97 -3.24 2.87 1.66
N ALA A 98 -4.56 2.64 1.79
CA ALA A 98 -5.38 2.09 0.72
C ALA A 98 -5.83 3.14 -0.33
N ILE A 99 -5.98 4.41 0.08
CA ILE A 99 -6.41 5.50 -0.82
C ILE A 99 -5.38 5.73 -1.94
N TYR A 100 -4.08 5.75 -1.63
CA TYR A 100 -3.07 6.08 -2.63
C TYR A 100 -3.00 5.08 -3.81
N PRO A 101 -2.92 3.75 -3.59
CA PRO A 101 -3.07 2.77 -4.67
C PRO A 101 -4.38 2.92 -5.44
N ALA A 102 -5.49 3.24 -4.76
CA ALA A 102 -6.79 3.43 -5.40
C ALA A 102 -6.82 4.65 -6.32
N LEU A 103 -6.29 5.80 -5.87
CA LEU A 103 -6.12 6.99 -6.69
C LEU A 103 -5.21 6.74 -7.90
N TYR A 104 -4.11 6.02 -7.69
CA TYR A 104 -3.22 5.63 -8.78
C TYR A 104 -3.95 4.78 -9.83
N ARG A 105 -4.65 3.72 -9.41
CA ARG A 105 -5.42 2.87 -10.33
C ARG A 105 -6.50 3.67 -11.06
N GLN A 106 -7.21 4.54 -10.35
CA GLN A 106 -8.28 5.35 -10.93
C GLN A 106 -7.77 6.28 -12.04
N GLN A 107 -6.62 6.92 -11.85
CA GLN A 107 -6.14 7.99 -12.72
C GLN A 107 -5.12 7.52 -13.76
N PHE A 108 -4.29 6.53 -13.42
CA PHE A 108 -3.10 6.18 -14.19
C PHE A 108 -3.04 4.71 -14.64
N ALA A 109 -4.04 3.87 -14.32
CA ALA A 109 -4.04 2.47 -14.77
C ALA A 109 -4.07 2.33 -16.31
N ARG A 110 -4.81 3.19 -17.00
CA ARG A 110 -5.00 3.12 -18.47
C ARG A 110 -3.91 3.85 -19.25
N ALA A 111 -3.30 4.86 -18.65
CA ALA A 111 -2.29 5.71 -19.27
C ALA A 111 -1.16 6.01 -18.26
N PRO A 112 -0.35 4.99 -17.90
CA PRO A 112 0.67 5.16 -16.89
C PRO A 112 1.78 6.08 -17.37
N GLN A 113 2.32 6.87 -16.44
CA GLN A 113 3.41 7.82 -16.70
C GLN A 113 4.80 7.17 -16.51
N THR A 114 4.92 5.85 -16.62
CA THR A 114 6.10 5.09 -16.19
C THR A 114 7.41 5.59 -16.81
N ALA A 115 7.41 5.92 -18.10
CA ALA A 115 8.58 6.45 -18.80
C ALA A 115 9.05 7.80 -18.23
N ARG A 116 8.12 8.66 -17.80
CA ARG A 116 8.43 9.98 -17.23
C ARG A 116 8.85 9.88 -15.76
N ILE A 117 8.23 8.98 -15.01
CA ILE A 117 8.52 8.78 -13.58
C ILE A 117 10.00 8.48 -13.34
N GLY A 118 10.61 7.63 -14.16
CA GLY A 118 12.03 7.27 -14.01
C GLY A 118 13.01 8.44 -14.24
N ALA A 119 12.58 9.50 -14.93
CA ALA A 119 13.39 10.68 -15.20
C ALA A 119 13.20 11.80 -14.16
N LEU A 120 12.20 11.69 -13.27
CA LEU A 120 11.96 12.71 -12.27
C LEU A 120 13.03 12.70 -11.17
N PRO A 121 13.39 13.85 -10.59
CA PRO A 121 14.12 13.88 -9.33
C PRO A 121 13.25 13.31 -8.20
N PRO A 122 13.84 12.97 -7.04
CA PRO A 122 13.05 12.67 -5.84
C PRO A 122 12.11 13.83 -5.52
N LEU A 123 10.88 13.54 -5.11
CA LEU A 123 9.92 14.58 -4.75
C LEU A 123 10.24 15.19 -3.38
N ASP A 124 10.00 16.49 -3.24
CA ASP A 124 10.11 17.18 -1.95
C ASP A 124 8.89 16.90 -1.06
N ILE A 125 9.13 16.13 0.00
CA ILE A 125 8.14 15.77 1.01
C ILE A 125 7.53 16.98 1.73
N ALA A 126 8.23 18.12 1.82
CA ALA A 126 7.72 19.32 2.48
C ALA A 126 6.47 19.87 1.78
N SER A 127 6.39 19.70 0.46
CA SER A 127 5.24 20.15 -0.35
C SER A 127 3.99 19.25 -0.23
N GLU A 128 4.14 18.08 0.39
CA GLU A 128 3.10 17.05 0.41
C GLU A 128 2.08 17.24 1.54
N PHE A 129 2.36 18.15 2.48
CA PHE A 129 1.57 18.34 3.70
C PHE A 129 1.20 19.81 3.93
N ASP A 130 0.11 20.03 4.65
CA ASP A 130 -0.37 21.36 5.07
C ASP A 130 0.11 21.75 6.49
N GLY A 131 1.17 21.10 7.00
CA GLY A 131 1.69 21.31 8.35
C GLY A 131 3.19 21.05 8.48
N ASP A 132 3.71 21.16 9.70
CA ASP A 132 5.13 20.95 9.97
C ASP A 132 5.53 19.48 9.80
N ILE A 133 6.33 19.20 8.76
CA ILE A 133 6.83 17.86 8.48
C ILE A 133 7.76 17.32 9.57
N ALA A 134 8.26 18.14 10.50
CA ALA A 134 8.95 17.66 11.70
C ALA A 134 8.03 16.85 12.62
N SER A 135 6.72 17.05 12.52
CA SER A 135 5.70 16.31 13.28
C SER A 135 5.32 14.97 12.65
N LEU A 136 5.93 14.58 11.52
CA LEU A 136 5.68 13.28 10.91
C LEU A 136 6.17 12.14 11.81
N PRO A 137 5.47 10.99 11.84
CA PRO A 137 5.98 9.78 12.49
C PRO A 137 7.40 9.45 11.99
N ALA A 138 8.26 9.00 12.89
CA ALA A 138 9.70 8.81 12.63
C ALA A 138 9.95 7.88 11.43
N GLU A 139 9.08 6.91 11.24
CA GLU A 139 9.18 5.90 10.20
C GLU A 139 8.50 6.32 8.88
N TYR A 140 7.77 7.45 8.84
CA TYR A 140 7.12 7.93 7.61
C TYR A 140 8.15 8.31 6.54
N ARG A 141 9.13 9.16 6.89
CA ARG A 141 10.16 9.64 5.96
C ARG A 141 10.95 8.51 5.28
N PRO A 142 11.52 7.52 6.01
CA PRO A 142 12.25 6.44 5.36
C PRO A 142 11.35 5.56 4.48
N ARG A 143 10.09 5.30 4.87
CA ARG A 143 9.14 4.55 4.03
C ARG A 143 8.80 5.32 2.74
N ARG A 144 8.53 6.61 2.85
CA ARG A 144 8.24 7.50 1.71
C ARG A 144 9.44 7.60 0.76
N ALA A 145 10.66 7.68 1.28
CA ALA A 145 11.89 7.72 0.49
C ALA A 145 12.17 6.38 -0.23
N LEU A 146 11.95 5.25 0.46
CA LEU A 146 12.05 3.93 -0.17
C LEU A 146 11.06 3.76 -1.32
N GLY A 147 9.78 4.09 -1.08
CA GLY A 147 8.73 4.03 -2.11
C GLY A 147 9.08 4.89 -3.33
N ASP A 148 9.58 6.11 -3.10
CA ASP A 148 10.06 7.02 -4.16
C ASP A 148 11.15 6.38 -5.01
N CYS A 149 12.21 5.90 -4.35
CA CYS A 149 13.37 5.34 -5.00
C CYS A 149 12.98 4.12 -5.84
N VAL A 150 12.18 3.21 -5.28
CA VAL A 150 11.76 1.99 -6.00
C VAL A 150 10.86 2.34 -7.19
N ALA A 151 9.91 3.26 -7.01
CA ALA A 151 9.03 3.72 -8.07
C ALA A 151 9.78 4.38 -9.24
N ARG A 152 10.80 5.19 -8.97
CA ARG A 152 11.64 5.80 -10.01
C ARG A 152 12.61 4.81 -10.65
N THR A 153 13.15 3.87 -9.88
CA THR A 153 14.10 2.86 -10.38
C THR A 153 13.41 1.84 -11.28
N ASN A 154 12.20 1.41 -10.93
CA ASN A 154 11.45 0.41 -11.70
C ASN A 154 9.95 0.75 -11.77
N PRO A 155 9.58 1.82 -12.50
CA PRO A 155 8.21 2.29 -12.57
C PRO A 155 7.25 1.27 -13.21
N THR A 156 7.74 0.44 -14.12
CA THR A 156 6.96 -0.60 -14.79
C THR A 156 6.52 -1.70 -13.83
N GLU A 157 7.44 -2.24 -13.02
CA GLU A 157 7.07 -3.26 -12.03
C GLU A 157 6.27 -2.68 -10.87
N ALA A 158 6.54 -1.42 -10.47
CA ALA A 158 5.70 -0.72 -9.50
C ALA A 158 4.27 -0.54 -10.01
N HIS A 159 4.08 -0.18 -11.28
CA HIS A 159 2.75 -0.13 -11.91
C HIS A 159 2.06 -1.50 -11.89
N LYS A 160 2.75 -2.58 -12.28
CA LYS A 160 2.19 -3.95 -12.24
C LYS A 160 1.77 -4.36 -10.84
N MET A 161 2.57 -4.05 -9.81
CA MET A 161 2.24 -4.32 -8.41
C MET A 161 0.93 -3.63 -7.98
N LEU A 162 0.72 -2.37 -8.41
CA LEU A 162 -0.47 -1.60 -8.06
C LEU A 162 -1.73 -2.02 -8.82
N LEU A 163 -1.59 -2.62 -10.01
CA LEU A 163 -2.69 -3.23 -10.76
C LEU A 163 -3.03 -4.65 -10.27
N ALA A 164 -2.08 -5.34 -9.64
CA ALA A 164 -2.31 -6.68 -9.13
C ALA A 164 -3.24 -6.67 -7.90
N GLY A 165 -4.22 -7.58 -7.91
CA GLY A 165 -5.10 -7.79 -6.76
C GLY A 165 -4.36 -8.33 -5.53
N PRO A 166 -4.72 -7.93 -4.30
CA PRO A 166 -4.09 -8.46 -3.09
C PRO A 166 -4.18 -9.98 -2.97
N GLY A 167 -3.07 -10.61 -2.60
CA GLY A 167 -2.92 -12.07 -2.49
C GLY A 167 -2.84 -12.83 -3.82
N SER A 168 -2.80 -12.13 -4.96
CA SER A 168 -2.82 -12.77 -6.29
C SER A 168 -1.45 -13.33 -6.70
N LYS A 169 -1.45 -14.25 -7.68
CA LYS A 169 -0.21 -14.73 -8.33
C LYS A 169 0.52 -13.58 -9.05
N SER A 170 -0.23 -12.67 -9.67
CA SER A 170 0.33 -11.47 -10.32
C SER A 170 1.01 -10.53 -9.31
N GLU A 171 0.45 -10.38 -8.11
CA GLU A 171 1.09 -9.61 -7.06
C GLU A 171 2.39 -10.27 -6.63
N THR A 172 2.37 -11.59 -6.40
CA THR A 172 3.58 -12.35 -6.05
C THR A 172 4.69 -12.13 -7.08
N ALA A 173 4.38 -12.26 -8.38
CA ALA A 173 5.35 -12.05 -9.45
C ALA A 173 5.88 -10.61 -9.49
N ALA A 174 5.03 -9.60 -9.26
CA ALA A 174 5.44 -8.20 -9.22
C ALA A 174 6.37 -7.92 -8.02
N VAL A 175 6.07 -8.48 -6.84
CA VAL A 175 6.93 -8.35 -5.65
C VAL A 175 8.30 -8.98 -5.89
N GLU A 176 8.36 -10.18 -6.46
CA GLU A 176 9.63 -10.83 -6.81
C GLU A 176 10.46 -9.98 -7.78
N SER A 177 9.82 -9.38 -8.78
CA SER A 177 10.47 -8.52 -9.77
C SER A 177 10.99 -7.20 -9.19
N LEU A 178 10.39 -6.72 -8.09
CA LEU A 178 10.79 -5.50 -7.39
C LEU A 178 11.93 -5.70 -6.39
N LYS A 179 12.24 -6.94 -5.99
CA LYS A 179 13.29 -7.22 -4.98
C LYS A 179 14.64 -6.57 -5.27
N PRO A 180 15.19 -6.60 -6.51
CA PRO A 180 16.47 -5.94 -6.80
C PRO A 180 16.40 -4.43 -6.60
N SER A 181 15.31 -3.79 -7.03
CA SER A 181 15.11 -2.34 -6.84
C SER A 181 14.95 -1.97 -5.37
N ILE A 182 14.23 -2.79 -4.58
CA ILE A 182 14.11 -2.60 -3.13
C ILE A 182 15.49 -2.69 -2.48
N ALA A 183 16.28 -3.72 -2.80
CA ALA A 183 17.63 -3.88 -2.24
C ALA A 183 18.56 -2.72 -2.62
N GLY A 184 18.51 -2.25 -3.86
CA GLY A 184 19.32 -1.09 -4.32
C GLY A 184 18.90 0.25 -3.72
N CYS A 185 17.66 0.37 -3.23
CA CYS A 185 17.14 1.58 -2.61
C CYS A 185 17.29 1.62 -1.08
N LEU A 186 17.78 0.54 -0.47
CA LEU A 186 18.07 0.49 0.96
C LEU A 186 19.48 1.01 1.25
N PRO A 187 19.69 1.74 2.37
CA PRO A 187 21.03 2.05 2.83
C PRO A 187 21.84 0.77 3.09
N ALA A 188 23.15 0.84 2.84
CA ALA A 188 24.04 -0.30 3.07
C ALA A 188 23.93 -0.83 4.51
N GLY A 189 23.91 -2.15 4.66
CA GLY A 189 23.76 -2.82 5.97
C GLY A 189 22.35 -2.77 6.56
N THR A 190 21.38 -2.14 5.88
CA THR A 190 19.99 -2.09 6.34
C THR A 190 19.19 -3.27 5.77
N SER A 191 18.43 -3.94 6.64
CA SER A 191 17.39 -4.88 6.21
C SER A 191 16.04 -4.38 6.72
N ILE A 192 15.01 -4.57 5.90
CA ILE A 192 13.63 -4.25 6.30
C ILE A 192 12.77 -5.49 6.17
N ARG A 193 11.89 -5.70 7.15
CA ARG A 193 10.75 -6.60 6.98
C ARG A 193 9.61 -5.79 6.38
N MET A 194 9.36 -6.01 5.10
CA MET A 194 8.25 -5.38 4.39
C MET A 194 7.32 -6.47 3.89
N ASN A 195 6.07 -6.43 4.35
CA ASN A 195 5.02 -7.29 3.83
C ASN A 195 4.39 -6.66 2.57
N ARG A 196 3.59 -7.45 1.85
CA ARG A 196 2.93 -7.02 0.62
C ARG A 196 2.03 -5.79 0.79
N PRO A 197 1.17 -5.69 1.83
CA PRO A 197 0.35 -4.49 2.00
C PRO A 197 1.18 -3.23 2.27
N ALA A 198 2.25 -3.30 3.08
CA ALA A 198 3.13 -2.16 3.29
C ALA A 198 3.84 -1.74 1.99
N LEU A 199 4.37 -2.69 1.22
CA LEU A 199 4.98 -2.41 -0.08
C LEU A 199 3.98 -1.74 -1.03
N ARG A 200 2.74 -2.24 -1.09
CA ARG A 200 1.67 -1.64 -1.89
C ARG A 200 1.37 -0.20 -1.46
N ALA A 201 1.28 0.06 -0.16
CA ALA A 201 1.02 1.40 0.37
C ALA A 201 2.14 2.36 -0.04
N HIS A 202 3.41 1.99 0.17
CA HIS A 202 4.56 2.84 -0.14
C HIS A 202 4.69 3.12 -1.64
N LEU A 203 4.55 2.07 -2.47
CA LEU A 203 4.56 2.24 -3.92
C LEU A 203 3.34 3.00 -4.42
N GLY A 204 2.17 2.79 -3.82
CA GLY A 204 0.95 3.48 -4.20
C GLY A 204 1.07 4.99 -3.99
N GLU A 205 1.57 5.39 -2.82
CA GLU A 205 1.82 6.79 -2.50
C GLU A 205 2.84 7.42 -3.43
N ALA A 206 3.99 6.76 -3.61
CA ALA A 206 5.05 7.24 -4.49
C ALA A 206 4.59 7.33 -5.96
N MET A 207 4.02 6.26 -6.51
CA MET A 207 3.57 6.22 -7.91
C MET A 207 2.46 7.23 -8.19
N TYR A 208 1.52 7.43 -7.25
CA TYR A 208 0.48 8.46 -7.41
C TYR A 208 1.10 9.87 -7.49
N LYS A 209 1.95 10.22 -6.53
CA LYS A 209 2.58 11.55 -6.45
C LYS A 209 3.53 11.81 -7.62
N LEU A 210 4.34 10.83 -8.00
CA LEU A 210 5.24 10.90 -9.16
C LEU A 210 4.45 11.01 -10.47
N SER A 211 3.36 10.26 -10.64
CA SER A 211 2.51 10.36 -11.84
C SER A 211 1.83 11.72 -11.95
N ARG A 212 1.39 12.29 -10.82
CA ARG A 212 0.87 13.66 -10.73
C ARG A 212 1.91 14.68 -11.18
N ALA A 213 3.14 14.59 -10.69
CA ALA A 213 4.24 15.47 -11.08
C ALA A 213 4.63 15.32 -12.56
N ALA A 214 4.71 14.07 -13.06
CA ALA A 214 4.99 13.77 -14.46
C ALA A 214 3.91 14.28 -15.44
N SER A 215 2.67 14.42 -14.95
CA SER A 215 1.54 14.94 -15.74
C SER A 215 1.48 16.46 -15.75
N SER A 216 2.03 17.15 -14.74
CA SER A 216 2.09 18.62 -14.68
C SER A 216 3.34 19.21 -15.32
N ALA A 217 4.37 18.39 -15.56
CA ALA A 217 5.64 18.82 -16.14
C ALA A 217 5.67 18.81 -17.68
N GLY A 218 4.55 18.50 -18.34
CA GLY A 218 4.41 18.51 -19.81
C GLY A 218 3.13 19.20 -20.23
#